data_AF-A0A0X3VUQ6-F1
#
_entry.id   AF-A0A0X3VUQ6-F1
#
_cell.length_a   1.000
_cell.length_b   1.000
_cell.length_c   1.000
_cell.angle_alpha   90.00
_cell.angle_beta   90.00
_cell.angle_gamma   90.00
#
_symmetry.space_group_name_H-M   'P 1'
#
loop_
_entity.id
_entity.type
_entity.pdbx_description
1 polymer ?
#
loop_
_entity_poly.entity_id
_entity_poly.type
_entity_poly.pdbx_seq_one_letter_code
_entity_poly.pdbx_strand_id
1 'polypeptide(L)'
;MPHVLYVRFHPTPGEDVYQGLLTLLGELTPVVEALPPDAAFADVRGALRYFGRDAAGLAEIVRVRALARYGVDCTVGVAANPLLARMAAHEAQESGAPASRGGRSGGGSGGGSGGGSGQAAGSVRTVPGDPDAVAAFLARKPPIALPGVGPATARTLSAYGLDSAARIAAAPLSTLQRILGATTARRVHAWARGIDPAPVTPNAPARAMGAEHRFRHDELDPVRRRRALLTLADGLGVRLRTSGQVAAAISVTVRYADRSTTTRSRTLAEPTAHTPALTAAAYALHDALGLQRARVRSVALRVEGLMDAELASHQLTFDPADEKSRRLEAAADRARARFGISAVRPAGFLDVA
;
A
#
# COMPACT_ATOMS: atom_id res chain seq x y z
N MET A 1 -1.12 -23.53 -14.27
CA MET A 1 -2.32 -22.67 -14.40
C MET A 1 -2.08 -21.35 -13.67
N PRO A 2 -2.57 -20.21 -14.22
CA PRO A 2 -2.48 -18.90 -13.57
C PRO A 2 -3.24 -18.88 -12.23
N HIS A 3 -2.61 -18.32 -11.21
CA HIS A 3 -3.17 -18.28 -9.84
C HIS A 3 -2.61 -17.12 -9.00
N VAL A 4 -1.62 -16.37 -9.51
CA VAL A 4 -1.10 -15.19 -8.85
C VAL A 4 -1.77 -13.95 -9.44
N LEU A 5 -2.31 -13.11 -8.56
CA LEU A 5 -2.84 -11.80 -8.87
C LEU A 5 -1.82 -10.75 -8.43
N TYR A 6 -1.49 -9.81 -9.31
CA TYR A 6 -0.89 -8.54 -8.94
C TYR A 6 -1.95 -7.45 -9.13
N VAL A 7 -2.34 -6.81 -8.04
CA VAL A 7 -3.40 -5.80 -8.01
C VAL A 7 -2.76 -4.44 -7.79
N ARG A 8 -3.01 -3.51 -8.70
CA ARG A 8 -2.57 -2.11 -8.57
C ARG A 8 -3.80 -1.20 -8.46
N PHE A 9 -3.86 -0.41 -7.40
CA PHE A 9 -4.98 0.43 -7.01
C PHE A 9 -4.82 1.85 -7.55
N HIS A 10 -5.88 2.38 -8.16
CA HIS A 10 -5.88 3.70 -8.79
C HIS A 10 -7.17 4.49 -8.47
N PRO A 11 -7.06 5.78 -8.08
CA PRO A 11 -5.82 6.49 -7.74
C PRO A 11 -5.12 5.87 -6.51
N THR A 12 -3.88 6.28 -6.23
CA THR A 12 -3.14 5.80 -5.04
C THR A 12 -3.99 5.99 -3.78
N PRO A 13 -4.39 4.91 -3.09
CA PRO A 13 -5.28 5.01 -1.95
C PRO A 13 -4.57 5.66 -0.76
N GLY A 14 -5.34 6.32 0.11
CA GLY A 14 -4.86 6.69 1.45
C GLY A 14 -4.64 5.43 2.30
N GLU A 15 -3.85 5.55 3.37
CA GLU A 15 -3.46 4.43 4.22
C GLU A 15 -4.66 3.60 4.73
N ASP A 16 -5.73 4.25 5.18
CA ASP A 16 -6.93 3.56 5.70
C ASP A 16 -7.65 2.75 4.62
N VAL A 17 -7.78 3.34 3.42
CA VAL A 17 -8.39 2.70 2.26
C VAL A 17 -7.52 1.55 1.78
N TYR A 18 -6.19 1.71 1.78
CA TYR A 18 -5.25 0.66 1.42
C TYR A 18 -5.38 -0.54 2.34
N GLN A 19 -5.48 -0.34 3.66
CA GLN A 19 -5.73 -1.44 4.60
C GLN A 19 -7.08 -2.12 4.34
N GLY A 20 -8.15 -1.36 4.08
CA GLY A 20 -9.44 -1.92 3.71
C GLY A 20 -9.41 -2.75 2.42
N LEU A 21 -8.59 -2.34 1.44
CA LEU A 21 -8.35 -3.09 0.20
C LEU A 21 -7.55 -4.37 0.45
N LEU A 22 -6.57 -4.35 1.37
CA LEU A 22 -5.85 -5.57 1.79
C LEU A 22 -6.79 -6.55 2.51
N THR A 23 -7.67 -6.07 3.39
CA THR A 23 -8.71 -6.89 4.02
C THR A 23 -9.63 -7.51 2.99
N LEU A 24 -10.02 -6.74 1.96
CA LEU A 24 -10.83 -7.25 0.85
C LEU A 24 -10.14 -8.39 0.08
N LEU A 25 -8.82 -8.30 -0.15
CA LEU A 25 -8.06 -9.41 -0.73
C LEU A 25 -7.99 -10.61 0.21
N GLY A 26 -7.85 -10.36 1.52
CA GLY A 26 -7.88 -11.37 2.57
C GLY A 26 -9.19 -12.18 2.63
N GLU A 27 -10.32 -11.58 2.27
CA GLU A 27 -11.62 -12.29 2.16
C GLU A 27 -11.61 -13.36 1.05
N LEU A 28 -10.72 -13.23 0.05
CA LEU A 28 -10.61 -14.19 -1.06
C LEU A 28 -9.52 -15.22 -0.81
N THR A 29 -8.36 -14.80 -0.30
CA THR A 29 -7.23 -15.68 -0.02
C THR A 29 -6.43 -15.19 1.19
N PRO A 30 -5.97 -16.08 2.08
CA PRO A 30 -5.09 -15.70 3.18
C PRO A 30 -3.67 -15.36 2.71
N VAL A 31 -3.31 -15.68 1.46
CA VAL A 31 -1.94 -15.48 0.92
C VAL A 31 -1.88 -14.15 0.17
N VAL A 32 -1.71 -13.05 0.93
CA VAL A 32 -1.64 -11.68 0.40
C VAL A 32 -0.35 -10.99 0.85
N GLU A 33 0.41 -10.46 -0.10
CA GLU A 33 1.62 -9.66 0.11
C GLU A 33 1.32 -8.19 -0.23
N ALA A 34 1.50 -7.28 0.72
CA ALA A 34 1.28 -5.86 0.52
C ALA A 34 2.52 -5.23 -0.12
N LEU A 35 2.28 -4.38 -1.10
CA LEU A 35 3.30 -3.57 -1.77
C LEU A 35 2.87 -2.10 -1.70
N PRO A 36 3.06 -1.42 -0.56
CA PRO A 36 2.69 -0.03 -0.41
C PRO A 36 3.39 0.86 -1.46
N PRO A 37 2.77 1.96 -1.91
CA PRO A 37 1.52 2.53 -1.38
C PRO A 37 0.24 2.05 -2.10
N ASP A 38 0.35 1.43 -3.27
CA ASP A 38 -0.77 1.26 -4.20
C ASP A 38 -0.90 -0.15 -4.77
N ALA A 39 -0.16 -1.15 -4.30
CA ALA A 39 -0.20 -2.49 -4.89
C ALA A 39 -0.23 -3.64 -3.88
N ALA A 40 -0.59 -4.83 -4.34
CA ALA A 40 -0.50 -6.06 -3.57
C ALA A 40 -0.36 -7.27 -4.51
N PHE A 41 0.26 -8.35 -4.02
CA PHE A 41 0.12 -9.68 -4.60
C PHE A 41 -0.90 -10.50 -3.80
N ALA A 42 -1.60 -11.40 -4.48
CA ALA A 42 -2.44 -12.41 -3.86
C ALA A 42 -2.28 -13.75 -4.59
N ASP A 43 -2.04 -14.85 -3.87
CA ASP A 43 -2.09 -16.20 -4.42
C ASP A 43 -3.49 -16.77 -4.19
N VAL A 44 -4.27 -16.89 -5.27
CA VAL A 44 -5.65 -17.37 -5.22
C VAL A 44 -5.79 -18.87 -5.50
N ARG A 45 -4.69 -19.65 -5.52
CA ARG A 45 -4.71 -21.07 -5.86
C ARG A 45 -5.71 -21.87 -5.02
N GLY A 46 -5.79 -21.60 -3.72
CA GLY A 46 -6.76 -22.23 -2.81
C GLY A 46 -8.21 -21.73 -3.00
N ALA A 47 -8.37 -20.51 -3.49
CA ALA A 47 -9.66 -19.85 -3.67
C ALA A 47 -10.38 -20.30 -4.96
N LEU A 48 -9.64 -20.72 -6.00
CA LEU A 48 -10.22 -21.11 -7.30
C LEU A 48 -11.33 -22.16 -7.16
N ARG A 49 -11.07 -23.21 -6.38
CA ARG A 49 -12.04 -24.30 -6.16
C ARG A 49 -13.20 -23.86 -5.25
N TYR A 50 -12.93 -23.02 -4.25
CA TYR A 50 -13.95 -22.55 -3.31
C TYR A 50 -14.99 -21.65 -4.00
N PHE A 51 -14.54 -20.72 -4.85
CA PHE A 51 -15.43 -19.80 -5.58
C PHE A 51 -15.96 -20.36 -6.90
N GLY A 52 -15.44 -21.52 -7.36
CA GLY A 52 -15.82 -22.11 -8.65
C GLY A 52 -15.51 -21.21 -9.85
N ARG A 53 -14.46 -20.38 -9.75
CA ARG A 53 -14.05 -19.41 -10.77
C ARG A 53 -12.56 -19.51 -11.04
N ASP A 54 -12.15 -19.11 -12.23
CA ASP A 54 -10.74 -18.96 -12.58
C ASP A 54 -10.15 -17.68 -11.95
N ALA A 55 -8.82 -17.55 -12.03
CA ALA A 55 -8.12 -16.42 -11.43
C ALA A 55 -8.54 -15.07 -12.05
N ALA A 56 -8.89 -15.04 -13.35
CA ALA A 56 -9.41 -13.86 -14.00
C ALA A 56 -10.80 -13.46 -13.46
N GLY A 57 -11.70 -14.43 -13.26
CA GLY A 57 -13.00 -14.19 -12.64
C GLY A 57 -12.90 -13.72 -11.19
N LEU A 58 -11.90 -14.18 -10.43
CA LEU A 58 -11.61 -13.64 -9.09
C LEU A 58 -11.07 -12.20 -9.15
N ALA A 59 -10.19 -11.89 -10.12
CA ALA A 59 -9.68 -10.54 -10.32
C ALA A 59 -10.80 -9.53 -10.65
N GLU A 60 -11.79 -9.94 -11.44
CA GLU A 60 -13.00 -9.14 -11.71
C GLU A 60 -13.79 -8.86 -10.42
N ILE A 61 -13.95 -9.88 -9.56
CA ILE A 61 -14.62 -9.72 -8.26
C ILE A 61 -13.87 -8.72 -7.38
N VAL A 62 -12.54 -8.81 -7.32
CA VAL A 62 -11.70 -7.83 -6.59
C VAL A 62 -11.98 -6.42 -7.09
N ARG A 63 -11.96 -6.21 -8.41
CA ARG A 63 -12.16 -4.88 -9.01
C ARG A 63 -13.53 -4.31 -8.69
N VAL A 64 -14.59 -5.10 -8.89
CA VAL A 64 -15.97 -4.68 -8.60
C VAL A 64 -16.14 -4.34 -7.12
N ARG A 65 -15.60 -5.16 -6.21
CA ARG A 65 -15.70 -4.91 -4.77
C ARG A 65 -14.86 -3.72 -4.31
N ALA A 66 -13.65 -3.55 -4.85
CA ALA A 66 -12.79 -2.41 -4.55
C ALA A 66 -13.48 -1.09 -4.95
N LEU A 67 -14.04 -1.06 -6.17
CA LEU A 67 -14.75 0.10 -6.68
C LEU A 67 -16.03 0.38 -5.87
N ALA A 68 -16.83 -0.65 -5.58
CA ALA A 68 -18.11 -0.50 -4.88
C ALA A 68 -17.96 -0.12 -3.40
N ARG A 69 -16.96 -0.66 -2.70
CA ARG A 69 -16.77 -0.43 -1.25
C ARG A 69 -15.91 0.80 -0.95
N TYR A 70 -14.91 1.07 -1.79
CA TYR A 70 -13.88 2.07 -1.49
C TYR A 70 -13.75 3.16 -2.56
N GLY A 71 -14.47 3.08 -3.67
CA GLY A 71 -14.35 4.04 -4.78
C GLY A 71 -12.99 3.99 -5.48
N VAL A 72 -12.25 2.88 -5.33
CA VAL A 72 -10.92 2.70 -5.90
C VAL A 72 -11.01 1.67 -7.01
N ASP A 73 -10.59 2.06 -8.21
CA ASP A 73 -10.48 1.14 -9.33
C ASP A 73 -9.13 0.41 -9.27
N CYS A 74 -9.00 -0.71 -9.96
CA CYS A 74 -7.74 -1.43 -9.98
C CYS A 74 -7.41 -2.05 -11.34
N THR A 75 -6.11 -2.05 -11.64
CA THR A 75 -5.54 -2.83 -12.73
C THR A 75 -4.97 -4.12 -12.17
N VAL A 76 -5.39 -5.26 -12.71
CA VAL A 76 -4.98 -6.58 -12.20
C VAL A 76 -4.29 -7.39 -13.28
N GLY A 77 -3.10 -7.88 -12.95
CA GLY A 77 -2.38 -8.85 -13.75
C GLY A 77 -2.53 -10.25 -13.17
N VAL A 78 -2.87 -11.22 -14.01
CA VAL A 78 -3.11 -12.62 -13.62
C VAL A 78 -2.08 -13.50 -14.31
N ALA A 79 -1.29 -14.26 -13.56
CA ALA A 79 -0.29 -15.16 -14.15
C ALA A 79 0.05 -16.35 -13.26
N ALA A 80 0.99 -17.19 -13.74
CA ALA A 80 1.48 -18.36 -13.00
C ALA A 80 2.51 -18.02 -11.91
N ASN A 81 3.08 -16.81 -11.90
CA ASN A 81 4.05 -16.36 -10.91
C ASN A 81 4.02 -14.82 -10.72
N PRO A 82 4.64 -14.28 -9.65
CA PRO A 82 4.62 -12.84 -9.34
C PRO A 82 5.22 -11.96 -10.43
N LEU A 83 6.34 -12.38 -11.02
CA LEU A 83 6.99 -11.69 -12.13
C LEU A 83 6.02 -11.41 -13.30
N LEU A 84 5.41 -12.46 -13.83
CA LEU A 84 4.51 -12.36 -14.98
C LEU A 84 3.23 -11.60 -14.62
N ALA A 85 2.70 -11.80 -13.41
CA ALA A 85 1.50 -11.09 -12.96
C ALA A 85 1.74 -9.57 -12.92
N ARG A 86 2.88 -9.14 -12.37
CA ARG A 86 3.26 -7.72 -12.36
C ARG A 86 3.44 -7.16 -13.77
N MET A 87 4.12 -7.89 -14.66
CA MET A 87 4.30 -7.47 -16.05
C MET A 87 2.97 -7.36 -16.80
N ALA A 88 2.04 -8.28 -16.55
CA ALA A 88 0.71 -8.25 -17.16
C ALA A 88 -0.08 -7.01 -16.75
N ALA A 89 -0.03 -6.63 -15.47
CA ALA A 89 -0.70 -5.43 -14.98
C ALA A 89 -0.09 -4.15 -15.56
N HIS A 90 1.24 -4.07 -15.68
CA HIS A 90 1.91 -2.91 -16.25
C HIS A 90 1.48 -2.69 -17.72
N GLU A 91 1.42 -3.75 -18.50
CA GLU A 91 0.96 -3.66 -19.90
C GLU A 91 -0.53 -3.33 -20.00
N ALA A 92 -1.36 -3.84 -19.09
CA ALA A 92 -2.78 -3.50 -19.02
C ALA A 92 -2.99 -2.00 -18.74
N GLN A 93 -2.18 -1.43 -17.84
CA GLN A 93 -2.17 -0.01 -17.54
C GLN A 93 -1.74 0.85 -18.75
N GLU A 94 -0.72 0.43 -19.49
CA GLU A 94 -0.26 1.10 -20.72
C GLU A 94 -1.31 1.03 -21.84
N SER A 95 -2.01 -0.10 -21.97
CA SER A 95 -3.05 -0.31 -22.99
C SER A 95 -4.34 0.47 -22.69
N GLY A 96 -4.64 0.70 -21.41
CA GLY A 96 -5.79 1.48 -20.96
C GLY A 96 -5.54 2.99 -20.87
N ALA A 97 -4.30 3.45 -21.09
CA ALA A 97 -4.00 4.87 -21.18
C ALA A 97 -4.64 5.45 -22.47
N PRO A 98 -5.35 6.59 -22.42
CA PRO A 98 -5.95 7.17 -23.61
C PRO A 98 -4.85 7.42 -24.64
N ALA A 99 -4.97 6.79 -25.81
CA ALA A 99 -4.05 7.00 -26.92
C ALA A 99 -3.96 8.50 -27.21
N SER A 100 -2.84 9.13 -26.86
CA SER A 100 -2.52 10.48 -27.32
C SER A 100 -2.37 10.39 -28.84
N ARG A 101 -3.48 10.66 -29.55
CA ARG A 101 -3.55 10.72 -31.01
C ARG A 101 -2.47 11.69 -31.51
N GLY A 102 -1.39 11.14 -32.03
CA GLY A 102 -0.49 11.89 -32.90
C GLY A 102 -1.22 12.21 -34.21
N GLY A 103 -1.38 13.49 -34.49
CA GLY A 103 -1.93 14.00 -35.75
C GLY A 103 -1.79 15.52 -35.81
N ARG A 104 -0.91 16.01 -36.67
CA ARG A 104 -0.61 17.44 -36.90
C ARG A 104 -1.79 18.19 -37.53
N SER A 105 -1.77 19.51 -37.29
CA SER A 105 -2.31 20.64 -38.08
C SER A 105 -3.77 21.06 -37.86
N GLY A 106 -3.94 22.38 -37.65
CA GLY A 106 -5.22 23.09 -37.67
C GLY A 106 -5.33 24.12 -36.55
N GLY A 107 -4.99 25.39 -36.84
CA GLY A 107 -5.17 26.50 -35.91
C GLY A 107 -6.66 26.74 -35.61
N GLY A 108 -6.96 26.99 -34.34
CA GLY A 108 -8.29 27.34 -33.87
C GLY A 108 -8.25 27.71 -32.40
N SER A 109 -8.29 29.02 -32.12
CA SER A 109 -8.45 29.60 -30.79
C SER A 109 -9.83 29.24 -30.22
N GLY A 110 -9.87 28.48 -29.14
CA GLY A 110 -11.08 28.20 -28.37
C GLY A 110 -10.73 27.80 -26.95
N GLY A 111 -11.03 28.68 -25.99
CA GLY A 111 -10.83 28.43 -24.56
C GLY A 111 -11.79 27.35 -24.05
N GLY A 112 -11.23 26.39 -23.31
CA GLY A 112 -11.96 25.34 -22.62
C GLY A 112 -11.13 24.81 -21.45
N SER A 113 -11.36 25.38 -20.27
CA SER A 113 -10.85 24.87 -19.00
C SER A 113 -11.66 23.63 -18.61
N GLY A 114 -10.98 22.49 -18.43
CA GLY A 114 -11.60 21.24 -17.99
C GLY A 114 -10.64 20.07 -18.13
N GLY A 115 -9.55 20.09 -17.36
CA GLY A 115 -8.56 19.02 -17.32
C GLY A 115 -9.12 17.74 -16.73
N GLY A 116 -9.69 16.88 -17.58
CA GLY A 116 -9.88 15.48 -17.25
C GLY A 116 -8.54 14.77 -17.33
N SER A 117 -7.86 14.62 -16.19
CA SER A 117 -6.75 13.68 -16.07
C SER A 117 -7.28 12.30 -16.44
N GLY A 118 -6.87 11.78 -17.59
CA GLY A 118 -7.31 10.48 -18.10
C GLY A 118 -7.05 9.38 -17.08
N GLN A 119 -8.08 9.02 -16.33
CA GLN A 119 -8.06 7.89 -15.41
C GLN A 119 -7.96 6.62 -16.26
N ALA A 120 -6.87 5.88 -16.11
CA ALA A 120 -6.77 4.55 -16.71
C ALA A 120 -7.92 3.71 -16.15
N ALA A 121 -8.86 3.33 -17.01
CA ALA A 121 -9.96 2.46 -16.62
C ALA A 121 -9.40 1.13 -16.11
N GLY A 122 -9.91 0.64 -14.98
CA GLY A 122 -9.49 -0.61 -14.40
C GLY A 122 -9.66 -1.76 -15.38
N SER A 123 -8.62 -2.59 -15.48
CA SER A 123 -8.54 -3.67 -16.45
C SER A 123 -7.92 -4.92 -15.84
N VAL A 124 -8.29 -6.08 -16.38
CA VAL A 124 -7.70 -7.37 -16.01
C VAL A 124 -6.97 -7.92 -17.21
N ARG A 125 -5.71 -8.34 -17.02
CA ARG A 125 -4.93 -8.99 -18.07
C ARG A 125 -4.35 -10.30 -17.56
N THR A 126 -4.58 -11.36 -18.33
CA THR A 126 -4.12 -12.71 -18.01
C THR A 126 -3.00 -13.15 -18.93
N VAL A 127 -1.93 -13.69 -18.36
CA VAL A 127 -0.90 -14.44 -19.08
C VAL A 127 -1.21 -15.93 -18.90
N PRO A 128 -1.48 -16.68 -19.99
CA PRO A 128 -1.69 -18.11 -19.90
C PRO A 128 -0.50 -18.83 -19.25
N GLY A 129 -0.75 -19.96 -18.59
CA GLY A 129 0.29 -20.74 -17.93
C GLY A 129 1.10 -21.66 -18.85
N ASP A 130 0.84 -21.61 -20.15
CA ASP A 130 1.50 -22.42 -21.17
C ASP A 130 2.89 -21.83 -21.51
N PRO A 131 3.98 -22.63 -21.52
CA PRO A 131 5.33 -22.12 -21.77
C PRO A 131 5.48 -21.33 -23.08
N ASP A 132 4.82 -21.76 -24.16
CA ASP A 132 4.91 -21.09 -25.45
C ASP A 132 4.19 -19.74 -25.43
N ALA A 133 3.02 -19.67 -24.78
CA ALA A 133 2.32 -18.41 -24.55
C ALA A 133 3.14 -17.42 -23.69
N VAL A 134 3.83 -17.92 -22.65
CA VAL A 134 4.72 -17.11 -21.81
C VAL A 134 5.92 -16.59 -22.61
N ALA A 135 6.54 -17.45 -23.42
CA ALA A 135 7.65 -17.05 -24.30
C ALA A 135 7.20 -15.98 -25.30
N ALA A 136 6.04 -16.15 -25.93
CA ALA A 136 5.46 -15.17 -26.85
C ALA A 136 5.16 -13.82 -26.17
N PHE A 137 4.62 -13.85 -24.95
CA PHE A 137 4.37 -12.65 -24.14
C PHE A 137 5.66 -11.87 -23.83
N LEU A 138 6.73 -12.58 -23.49
CA LEU A 138 8.03 -11.98 -23.15
C LEU A 138 8.85 -11.56 -24.36
N ALA A 139 8.66 -12.18 -25.53
CA ALA A 139 9.61 -12.11 -26.63
C ALA A 139 10.03 -10.69 -27.05
N ARG A 140 9.09 -9.74 -27.07
CA ARG A 140 9.32 -8.34 -27.47
C ARG A 140 9.52 -7.37 -26.31
N LYS A 141 9.53 -7.85 -25.06
CA LYS A 141 9.67 -6.98 -23.89
C LYS A 141 11.11 -6.46 -23.78
N PRO A 142 11.32 -5.15 -23.61
CA PRO A 142 12.66 -4.61 -23.38
C PRO A 142 13.19 -5.05 -22.01
N PRO A 143 14.52 -5.03 -21.78
CA PRO A 143 15.11 -5.46 -20.52
C PRO A 143 14.58 -4.71 -19.30
N ILE A 144 14.29 -3.41 -19.47
CA ILE A 144 13.74 -2.55 -18.41
C ILE A 144 12.33 -2.94 -17.96
N ALA A 145 11.59 -3.70 -18.79
CA ALA A 145 10.27 -4.20 -18.43
C ALA A 145 10.33 -5.40 -17.47
N LEU A 146 11.51 -6.03 -17.29
CA LEU A 146 11.69 -7.11 -16.33
C LEU A 146 11.79 -6.52 -14.91
N PRO A 147 10.89 -6.89 -13.97
CA PRO A 147 10.96 -6.43 -12.60
C PRO A 147 12.34 -6.65 -11.95
N GLY A 148 12.97 -5.58 -11.46
CA GLY A 148 14.30 -5.63 -10.84
C GLY A 148 15.46 -5.30 -11.78
N VAL A 149 15.22 -5.12 -13.08
CA VAL A 149 16.21 -4.56 -14.02
C VAL A 149 16.09 -3.04 -14.04
N GLY A 150 17.07 -2.35 -13.45
CA GLY A 150 17.12 -0.89 -13.46
C GLY A 150 17.62 -0.30 -14.80
N PRO A 151 17.49 1.04 -14.99
CA PRO A 151 17.90 1.71 -16.23
C PRO A 151 19.37 1.52 -16.60
N ALA A 152 20.27 1.41 -15.61
CA ALA A 152 21.69 1.14 -15.85
C ALA A 152 21.90 -0.26 -16.44
N THR A 153 21.36 -1.28 -15.78
CA THR A 153 21.42 -2.69 -16.23
C THR A 153 20.79 -2.86 -17.61
N ALA A 154 19.64 -2.23 -17.85
CA ALA A 154 18.98 -2.26 -19.16
C ALA A 154 19.86 -1.66 -20.26
N ARG A 155 20.45 -0.47 -20.02
CA ARG A 155 21.38 0.17 -20.97
C ARG A 155 22.60 -0.70 -21.26
N THR A 156 23.20 -1.31 -20.23
CA THR A 156 24.33 -2.22 -20.40
C THR A 156 23.94 -3.41 -21.29
N LEU A 157 22.83 -4.09 -20.99
CA LEU A 157 22.34 -5.21 -21.80
C LEU A 157 22.08 -4.80 -23.25
N SER A 158 21.39 -3.68 -23.46
CA SER A 158 21.13 -3.14 -24.80
C SER A 158 22.41 -2.80 -25.56
N ALA A 159 23.46 -2.29 -24.90
CA ALA A 159 24.76 -2.01 -25.53
C ALA A 159 25.46 -3.28 -26.04
N TYR A 160 25.18 -4.45 -25.45
CA TYR A 160 25.63 -5.75 -25.92
C TYR A 160 24.65 -6.44 -26.89
N GLY A 161 23.65 -5.71 -27.42
CA GLY A 161 22.66 -6.24 -28.36
C GLY A 161 21.53 -7.07 -27.73
N LEU A 162 21.50 -7.14 -26.39
CA LEU A 162 20.47 -7.83 -25.60
C LEU A 162 19.32 -6.87 -25.29
N ASP A 163 18.67 -6.39 -26.33
CA ASP A 163 17.60 -5.38 -26.30
C ASP A 163 16.19 -5.95 -26.08
N SER A 164 16.05 -7.27 -25.93
CA SER A 164 14.77 -7.93 -25.67
C SER A 164 14.93 -9.13 -24.73
N ALA A 165 13.84 -9.49 -24.03
CA ALA A 165 13.83 -10.66 -23.16
C ALA A 165 14.08 -11.96 -23.94
N ALA A 166 13.62 -12.08 -25.19
CA ALA A 166 13.95 -13.23 -26.05
C ALA A 166 15.46 -13.38 -26.27
N ARG A 167 16.17 -12.27 -26.57
CA ARG A 167 17.62 -12.30 -26.76
C ARG A 167 18.36 -12.62 -25.47
N ILE A 168 17.90 -12.07 -24.35
CA ILE A 168 18.46 -12.40 -23.02
C ILE A 168 18.27 -13.89 -22.69
N ALA A 169 17.09 -14.45 -22.97
CA ALA A 169 16.78 -15.86 -22.73
C ALA A 169 17.59 -16.79 -23.66
N ALA A 170 17.89 -16.37 -24.89
CA ALA A 170 18.71 -17.13 -25.82
C ALA A 170 20.23 -17.02 -25.54
N ALA A 171 20.66 -15.98 -24.82
CA ALA A 171 22.07 -15.75 -24.52
C ALA A 171 22.64 -16.83 -23.57
N PRO A 172 23.89 -17.30 -23.78
CA PRO A 172 24.56 -18.16 -22.82
C PRO A 172 24.69 -17.49 -21.46
N LEU A 173 24.40 -18.24 -20.39
CA LEU A 173 24.45 -17.71 -19.02
C LEU A 173 25.85 -17.17 -18.67
N SER A 174 26.92 -17.80 -19.14
CA SER A 174 28.31 -17.35 -18.94
C SER A 174 28.55 -15.93 -19.50
N THR A 175 27.97 -15.62 -20.65
CA THR A 175 28.03 -14.27 -21.25
C THR A 175 27.34 -13.24 -20.35
N LEU A 176 26.13 -13.56 -19.87
CA LEU A 176 25.39 -12.68 -18.97
C LEU A 176 26.14 -12.46 -17.64
N GLN A 177 26.76 -13.52 -17.11
CA GLN A 177 27.54 -13.46 -15.87
C GLN A 177 28.77 -12.55 -16.01
N ARG A 178 29.42 -12.54 -17.18
CA ARG A 178 30.53 -11.63 -17.47
C ARG A 178 30.09 -10.17 -17.58
N ILE A 179 28.86 -9.90 -18.03
CA ILE A 179 28.33 -8.54 -18.19
C ILE A 179 27.76 -7.98 -16.88
N LEU A 180 27.01 -8.79 -16.11
CA LEU A 180 26.21 -8.34 -14.96
C LEU A 180 26.67 -8.87 -13.60
N GLY A 181 27.63 -9.80 -13.58
CA GLY A 181 28.00 -10.56 -12.40
C GLY A 181 27.11 -11.80 -12.19
N ALA A 182 27.63 -12.76 -11.40
CA ALA A 182 27.09 -14.11 -11.31
C ALA A 182 25.64 -14.19 -10.80
N THR A 183 25.29 -13.39 -9.79
CA THR A 183 23.98 -13.43 -9.13
C THR A 183 22.90 -12.73 -9.96
N THR A 184 23.19 -11.51 -10.42
CA THR A 184 22.27 -10.71 -11.24
C THR A 184 21.99 -11.39 -12.57
N ALA A 185 23.02 -11.93 -13.23
CA ALA A 185 22.85 -12.64 -14.49
C ALA A 185 21.93 -13.85 -14.37
N ARG A 186 22.09 -14.68 -13.32
CA ARG A 186 21.21 -15.83 -13.09
C ARG A 186 19.75 -15.42 -12.92
N ARG A 187 19.49 -14.35 -12.16
CA ARG A 187 18.13 -13.82 -11.96
C ARG A 187 17.54 -13.28 -13.26
N VAL A 188 18.25 -12.40 -13.96
CA VAL A 188 17.79 -11.79 -15.21
C VAL A 188 17.54 -12.84 -16.28
N HIS A 189 18.39 -13.86 -16.37
CA HIS A 189 18.22 -14.98 -17.29
C HIS A 189 16.99 -15.84 -16.96
N ALA A 190 16.73 -16.11 -15.67
CA ALA A 190 15.52 -16.81 -15.24
C ALA A 190 14.26 -16.00 -15.56
N TRP A 191 14.26 -14.70 -15.26
CA TRP A 191 13.14 -13.81 -15.54
C TRP A 191 12.85 -13.64 -17.02
N ALA A 192 13.88 -13.58 -17.87
CA ALA A 192 13.72 -13.53 -19.32
C ALA A 192 13.04 -14.80 -19.89
N ARG A 193 13.13 -15.93 -19.17
CA ARG A 193 12.41 -17.18 -19.46
C ARG A 193 11.06 -17.30 -18.75
N GLY A 194 10.61 -16.27 -18.06
CA GLY A 194 9.37 -16.27 -17.29
C GLY A 194 9.43 -17.10 -16.02
N ILE A 195 10.63 -17.45 -15.54
CA ILE A 195 10.84 -18.25 -14.33
C ILE A 195 11.09 -17.30 -13.16
N ASP A 196 10.20 -17.34 -12.17
CA ASP A 196 10.38 -16.68 -10.90
C ASP A 196 10.03 -17.65 -9.76
N PRO A 197 11.01 -18.12 -8.98
CA PRO A 197 10.77 -19.05 -7.88
C PRO A 197 10.24 -18.36 -6.62
N ALA A 198 10.20 -17.01 -6.58
CA ALA A 198 9.73 -16.29 -5.40
C ALA A 198 8.24 -16.56 -5.17
N PRO A 199 7.85 -17.14 -4.02
CA PRO A 199 6.44 -17.28 -3.67
C PRO A 199 5.85 -15.92 -3.27
N VAL A 200 4.54 -15.78 -3.41
CA VAL A 200 3.81 -14.69 -2.73
C VAL A 200 3.86 -14.99 -1.24
N THR A 201 4.52 -14.14 -0.47
CA THR A 201 4.62 -14.34 0.98
C THR A 201 3.47 -13.59 1.65
N PRO A 202 2.58 -14.27 2.42
CA PRO A 202 1.61 -13.55 3.24
C PRO A 202 2.33 -12.52 4.08
N ASN A 203 1.80 -11.30 4.14
CA ASN A 203 2.35 -10.31 5.05
C ASN A 203 2.41 -10.90 6.45
N ALA A 204 3.57 -10.81 7.08
CA ALA A 204 3.59 -10.80 8.53
C ALA A 204 2.64 -9.69 8.99
N PRO A 205 1.86 -9.89 10.07
CA PRO A 205 0.97 -8.85 10.60
C PRO A 205 1.72 -7.52 10.64
N ALA A 206 1.07 -6.47 10.10
CA ALA A 206 1.70 -5.17 9.91
C ALA A 206 2.45 -4.79 11.19
N ARG A 207 3.78 -4.66 11.12
CA ARG A 207 4.57 -4.40 12.35
C ARG A 207 4.27 -3.02 12.94
N ALA A 208 3.58 -2.17 12.18
CA ALA A 208 3.25 -0.81 12.56
C ALA A 208 2.12 -0.22 11.71
N MET A 209 1.44 0.77 12.26
CA MET A 209 0.37 1.56 11.64
C MET A 209 0.62 3.03 11.90
N GLY A 210 0.30 3.94 10.98
CA GLY A 210 0.54 5.37 11.19
C GLY A 210 -0.42 6.26 10.45
N ALA A 211 -0.47 7.52 10.88
CA ALA A 211 -1.26 8.59 10.30
C ALA A 211 -0.48 9.91 10.40
N GLU A 212 -0.62 10.79 9.41
CA GLU A 212 0.03 12.10 9.38
C GLU A 212 -1.01 13.20 9.20
N HIS A 213 -0.85 14.29 9.94
CA HIS A 213 -1.57 15.54 9.74
C HIS A 213 -0.62 16.61 9.20
N ARG A 214 -0.95 17.17 8.03
CA ARG A 214 -0.22 18.28 7.43
C ARG A 214 -0.97 19.58 7.69
N PHE A 215 -0.29 20.56 8.28
CA PHE A 215 -0.89 21.87 8.52
C PHE A 215 -0.91 22.69 7.22
N ARG A 216 -1.95 23.51 7.04
CA ARG A 216 -2.06 24.42 5.88
C ARG A 216 -0.99 25.51 5.87
N HIS A 217 -0.61 25.97 7.07
CA HIS A 217 0.46 26.94 7.30
C HIS A 217 1.38 26.38 8.39
N ASP A 218 2.65 26.77 8.38
CA ASP A 218 3.60 26.28 9.38
C ASP A 218 3.14 26.74 10.79
N GLU A 219 2.80 25.78 11.63
CA GLU A 219 2.05 25.96 12.87
C GLU A 219 2.97 26.20 14.07
N LEU A 220 2.64 27.22 14.86
CA LEU A 220 3.38 27.62 16.06
C LEU A 220 2.58 27.32 17.34
N ASP A 221 1.26 27.24 17.25
CA ASP A 221 0.37 27.10 18.40
C ASP A 221 0.43 25.66 18.97
N PRO A 222 0.89 25.48 20.23
CA PRO A 222 0.94 24.16 20.86
C PRO A 222 -0.45 23.52 21.03
N VAL A 223 -1.52 24.31 21.17
CA VAL A 223 -2.89 23.80 21.32
C VAL A 223 -3.35 23.14 20.02
N ARG A 224 -3.08 23.76 18.86
CA ARG A 224 -3.39 23.18 17.54
C ARG A 224 -2.59 21.91 17.28
N ARG A 225 -1.30 21.88 17.66
CA ARG A 225 -0.48 20.66 17.56
C ARG A 225 -1.04 19.52 18.42
N ARG A 226 -1.46 19.80 19.65
CA ARG A 226 -2.11 18.80 20.52
C ARG A 226 -3.44 18.32 19.96
N ARG A 227 -4.27 19.20 19.39
CA ARG A 227 -5.51 18.81 18.70
C ARG A 227 -5.26 17.87 17.51
N ALA A 228 -4.23 18.14 16.72
CA ALA A 228 -3.82 17.25 15.63
C ALA A 228 -3.40 15.88 16.15
N LEU A 229 -2.59 15.82 17.21
CA LEU A 229 -2.18 14.56 17.85
C LEU A 229 -3.36 13.76 18.42
N LEU A 230 -4.31 14.43 19.07
CA LEU A 230 -5.56 13.79 19.56
C LEU A 230 -6.34 13.16 18.40
N THR A 231 -6.47 13.90 17.30
CA THR A 231 -7.16 13.44 16.09
C THR A 231 -6.50 12.20 15.52
N LEU A 232 -5.16 12.21 15.39
CA LEU A 232 -4.39 11.06 14.90
C LEU A 232 -4.48 9.87 15.85
N ALA A 233 -4.43 10.09 17.16
CA ALA A 233 -4.54 9.05 18.17
C ALA A 233 -5.93 8.39 18.19
N ASP A 234 -7.01 9.17 18.05
CA ASP A 234 -8.38 8.64 17.91
C ASP A 234 -8.52 7.79 16.64
N GLY A 235 -8.04 8.29 15.50
CA GLY A 235 -8.04 7.53 14.25
C GLY A 235 -7.28 6.20 14.36
N LEU A 236 -6.07 6.23 14.92
CA LEU A 236 -5.28 5.00 15.13
C LEU A 236 -5.93 4.06 16.15
N GLY A 237 -6.50 4.58 17.24
CA GLY A 237 -7.20 3.78 18.25
C GLY A 237 -8.40 3.04 17.66
N VAL A 238 -9.23 3.73 16.88
CA VAL A 238 -10.37 3.12 16.17
C VAL A 238 -9.90 2.04 15.21
N ARG A 239 -8.84 2.31 14.43
CA ARG A 239 -8.30 1.33 13.49
C ARG A 239 -7.78 0.08 14.20
N LEU A 240 -6.99 0.25 15.26
CA LEU A 240 -6.48 -0.84 16.08
C LEU A 240 -7.63 -1.72 16.60
N ARG A 241 -8.64 -1.11 17.23
CA ARG A 241 -9.81 -1.84 17.76
C ARG A 241 -10.64 -2.53 16.67
N THR A 242 -10.83 -1.87 15.52
CA THR A 242 -11.55 -2.45 14.38
C THR A 242 -10.80 -3.66 13.79
N SER A 243 -9.47 -3.62 13.80
CA SER A 243 -8.62 -4.73 13.34
C SER A 243 -8.36 -5.82 14.40
N GLY A 244 -8.88 -5.67 15.63
CA GLY A 244 -8.57 -6.59 16.72
C GLY A 244 -7.10 -6.57 17.16
N GLN A 245 -6.39 -5.46 16.93
CA GLN A 245 -4.96 -5.33 17.21
C GLN A 245 -4.69 -4.38 18.38
N VAL A 246 -3.57 -4.57 19.05
CA VAL A 246 -3.01 -3.64 20.03
C VAL A 246 -1.57 -3.30 19.67
N ALA A 247 -1.08 -2.13 20.09
CA ALA A 247 0.27 -1.67 19.79
C ALA A 247 1.15 -1.67 21.05
N ALA A 248 2.39 -2.16 20.92
CA ALA A 248 3.38 -2.16 22.01
C ALA A 248 4.21 -0.87 22.08
N ALA A 249 4.30 -0.11 20.98
CA ALA A 249 5.08 1.12 20.94
C ALA A 249 4.39 2.22 20.13
N ILE A 250 4.78 3.45 20.38
CA ILE A 250 4.28 4.63 19.67
C ILE A 250 5.43 5.59 19.39
N SER A 251 5.37 6.25 18.23
CA SER A 251 6.34 7.22 17.77
C SER A 251 5.65 8.46 17.21
N VAL A 252 6.20 9.62 17.56
CA VAL A 252 5.77 10.93 17.06
C VAL A 252 6.89 11.47 16.19
N THR A 253 6.57 11.80 14.95
CA THR A 253 7.48 12.48 14.02
C THR A 253 6.95 13.87 13.75
N VAL A 254 7.80 14.88 13.96
CA VAL A 254 7.50 16.28 13.67
C VAL A 254 8.38 16.71 12.51
N ARG A 255 7.77 17.29 11.48
CA ARG A 255 8.46 17.91 10.36
C ARG A 255 8.37 19.42 10.49
N TYR A 256 9.51 20.08 10.41
CA TYR A 256 9.62 21.54 10.57
C TYR A 256 9.51 22.28 9.24
N ALA A 257 9.40 23.60 9.29
CA ALA A 257 9.34 24.47 8.12
C ALA A 257 10.60 24.38 7.21
N ASP A 258 11.76 24.09 7.81
CA ASP A 258 13.04 23.89 7.11
C ASP A 258 13.17 22.49 6.47
N ARG A 259 12.11 21.67 6.55
CA ARG A 259 12.03 20.26 6.12
C ARG A 259 12.86 19.28 6.94
N SER A 260 13.54 19.72 7.99
CA SER A 260 14.13 18.79 8.95
C SER A 260 13.03 18.03 9.70
N THR A 261 13.36 16.85 10.21
CA THR A 261 12.44 15.99 10.95
C THR A 261 13.06 15.56 12.27
N THR A 262 12.24 15.46 13.30
CA THR A 262 12.63 14.84 14.56
C THR A 262 11.58 13.83 14.96
N THR A 263 12.04 12.62 15.27
CA THR A 263 11.20 11.51 15.69
C THR A 263 11.56 11.11 17.11
N ARG A 264 10.55 10.87 17.93
CA ARG A 264 10.69 10.27 19.27
C ARG A 264 9.76 9.09 19.37
N SER A 265 10.25 7.99 19.93
CA SER A 265 9.50 6.76 20.15
C SER A 265 9.54 6.36 21.62
N ARG A 266 8.53 5.60 22.03
CA ARG A 266 8.44 4.98 23.36
C ARG A 266 7.72 3.65 23.24
N THR A 267 8.20 2.65 23.97
CA THR A 267 7.46 1.43 24.30
C THR A 267 6.42 1.73 25.38
N LEU A 268 5.18 1.33 25.14
CA LEU A 268 4.09 1.46 26.10
C LEU A 268 4.27 0.47 27.25
N ALA A 269 3.75 0.80 28.43
CA ALA A 269 3.84 -0.07 29.60
C ALA A 269 3.11 -1.41 29.37
N GLU A 270 2.00 -1.33 28.63
CA GLU A 270 1.25 -2.48 28.15
C GLU A 270 0.85 -2.25 26.68
N PRO A 271 0.81 -3.32 25.85
CA PRO A 271 0.26 -3.21 24.51
C PRO A 271 -1.22 -2.79 24.57
N THR A 272 -1.57 -1.70 23.87
CA THR A 272 -2.92 -1.13 24.00
C THR A 272 -3.47 -0.56 22.69
N ALA A 273 -4.79 -0.56 22.57
CA ALA A 273 -5.57 0.15 21.56
C ALA A 273 -6.45 1.25 22.19
N HIS A 274 -6.22 1.58 23.47
CA HIS A 274 -7.01 2.55 24.22
C HIS A 274 -6.61 3.99 23.83
N THR A 275 -7.56 4.76 23.31
CA THR A 275 -7.30 6.10 22.73
C THR A 275 -6.73 7.08 23.76
N PRO A 276 -7.25 7.17 25.00
CA PRO A 276 -6.66 8.01 26.04
C PRO A 276 -5.19 7.66 26.33
N ALA A 277 -4.85 6.37 26.40
CA ALA A 277 -3.47 5.93 26.62
C ALA A 277 -2.55 6.33 25.45
N LEU A 278 -2.99 6.10 24.21
CA LEU A 278 -2.24 6.53 23.01
C LEU A 278 -2.08 8.05 22.93
N THR A 279 -3.12 8.80 23.28
CA THR A 279 -3.13 10.27 23.28
C THR A 279 -2.19 10.83 24.32
N ALA A 280 -2.30 10.36 25.57
CA ALA A 280 -1.37 10.71 26.64
C ALA A 280 0.06 10.36 26.24
N ALA A 281 0.23 9.22 25.53
CA ALA A 281 1.53 8.80 25.11
C ALA A 281 2.16 9.72 24.05
N ALA A 282 1.36 10.12 23.06
CA ALA A 282 1.73 11.05 22.02
C ALA A 282 2.05 12.45 22.56
N TYR A 283 1.27 12.94 23.52
CA TYR A 283 1.52 14.23 24.16
C TYR A 283 2.86 14.28 24.88
N ALA A 284 3.17 13.27 25.70
CA ALA A 284 4.45 13.25 26.40
C ALA A 284 5.65 13.15 25.44
N LEU A 285 5.54 12.40 24.35
CA LEU A 285 6.59 12.36 23.31
C LEU A 285 6.76 13.69 22.60
N HIS A 286 5.65 14.37 22.28
CA HIS A 286 5.67 15.69 21.67
C HIS A 286 6.25 16.75 22.61
N ASP A 287 5.90 16.73 23.90
CA ASP A 287 6.41 17.67 24.88
C ASP A 287 7.92 17.46 25.12
N ALA A 288 8.38 16.20 25.10
CA ALA A 288 9.80 15.84 25.19
C ALA A 288 10.65 16.31 24.00
N LEU A 289 10.04 16.67 22.86
CA LEU A 289 10.76 17.28 21.74
C LEU A 289 11.24 18.71 22.08
N GLY A 290 10.71 19.34 23.12
CA GLY A 290 11.17 20.65 23.59
C GLY A 290 11.05 21.73 22.50
N LEU A 291 9.93 21.75 21.78
CA LEU A 291 9.71 22.63 20.63
C LEU A 291 9.58 24.11 21.02
N GLN A 292 10.69 24.75 21.34
CA GLN A 292 10.77 26.17 21.68
C GLN A 292 10.65 27.00 20.38
N ARG A 293 9.46 27.56 20.13
CA ARG A 293 9.15 28.43 18.97
C ARG A 293 9.40 27.79 17.59
N ALA A 294 9.46 26.45 17.51
CA ALA A 294 9.63 25.74 16.25
C ALA A 294 8.35 25.82 15.39
N ARG A 295 8.51 26.20 14.11
CA ARG A 295 7.46 26.20 13.11
C ARG A 295 7.26 24.78 12.57
N VAL A 296 6.09 24.20 12.83
CA VAL A 296 5.78 22.81 12.50
C VAL A 296 4.92 22.72 11.25
N ARG A 297 5.40 21.99 10.25
CA ARG A 297 4.70 21.78 8.98
C ARG A 297 3.77 20.58 9.01
N SER A 298 4.19 19.49 9.64
CA SER A 298 3.36 18.31 9.81
C SER A 298 3.75 17.53 11.06
N VAL A 299 2.78 16.75 11.55
CA VAL A 299 2.96 15.82 12.66
C VAL A 299 2.43 14.47 12.23
N ALA A 300 3.24 13.43 12.40
CA ALA A 300 2.85 12.05 12.16
C ALA A 300 2.91 11.25 13.46
N LEU A 301 1.93 10.37 13.63
CA LEU A 301 1.85 9.42 14.72
C LEU A 301 1.94 8.02 14.11
N ARG A 302 2.80 7.17 14.67
CA ARG A 302 2.97 5.79 14.22
C ARG A 302 3.04 4.87 15.43
N VAL A 303 2.17 3.87 15.47
CA VAL A 303 2.15 2.79 16.44
C VAL A 303 2.90 1.58 15.88
N GLU A 304 3.65 0.87 16.71
CA GLU A 304 4.52 -0.24 16.31
C GLU A 304 4.37 -1.42 17.27
N GLY A 305 4.89 -2.59 16.86
CA GLY A 305 4.76 -3.83 17.62
C GLY A 305 3.32 -4.28 17.70
N LEU A 306 2.61 -4.28 16.56
CA LEU A 306 1.21 -4.69 16.52
C LEU A 306 1.11 -6.19 16.77
N MET A 307 0.16 -6.55 17.64
CA MET A 307 -0.16 -7.92 17.98
C MET A 307 -1.67 -8.08 18.15
N ASP A 308 -2.12 -9.32 18.12
CA ASP A 308 -3.51 -9.65 18.37
C ASP A 308 -3.89 -9.24 19.81
N ALA A 309 -5.03 -8.55 19.94
CA ALA A 309 -5.55 -8.14 21.23
C ALA A 309 -5.83 -9.33 22.16
N GLU A 310 -6.21 -10.50 21.61
CA GLU A 310 -6.49 -11.71 22.40
C GLU A 310 -5.23 -12.33 23.00
N LEU A 311 -4.07 -12.12 22.35
CA LEU A 311 -2.78 -12.65 22.76
C LEU A 311 -1.99 -11.68 23.64
N ALA A 312 -2.49 -10.44 23.81
CA ALA A 312 -1.82 -9.42 24.59
C ALA A 312 -2.19 -9.51 26.07
N SER A 313 -1.19 -9.55 26.94
CA SER A 313 -1.40 -9.43 28.38
C SER A 313 -1.76 -7.99 28.73
N HIS A 314 -2.99 -7.77 29.19
CA HIS A 314 -3.49 -6.50 29.69
C HIS A 314 -3.58 -6.51 31.22
N GLN A 315 -3.14 -5.44 31.87
CA GLN A 315 -3.35 -5.28 33.31
C GLN A 315 -4.71 -4.65 33.56
N LEU A 316 -5.63 -5.43 34.13
CA LEU A 316 -6.93 -4.93 34.58
C LEU A 316 -6.72 -3.80 35.61
N THR A 317 -7.25 -2.63 35.29
CA THR A 317 -7.20 -1.46 36.17
C THR A 317 -8.56 -1.31 36.85
N PHE A 318 -8.59 -1.17 38.17
CA PHE A 318 -9.81 -0.94 38.94
C PHE A 318 -10.21 0.55 39.01
N ASP A 319 -9.68 1.38 38.10
CA ASP A 319 -9.99 2.81 38.04
C ASP A 319 -11.35 3.02 37.34
N PRO A 320 -12.37 3.53 38.05
CA PRO A 320 -13.69 3.77 37.47
C PRO A 320 -13.67 4.74 36.28
N ALA A 321 -12.70 5.65 36.20
CA ALA A 321 -12.59 6.61 35.11
C ALA A 321 -12.08 5.95 33.81
N ASP A 322 -11.12 5.03 33.93
CA ASP A 322 -10.60 4.24 32.81
C ASP A 322 -11.68 3.31 32.26
N GLU A 323 -12.38 2.59 33.15
CA GLU A 323 -13.48 1.70 32.80
C GLU A 323 -14.62 2.46 32.08
N LYS A 324 -14.98 3.64 32.57
CA LYS A 324 -15.96 4.51 31.90
C LYS A 324 -15.50 4.92 30.50
N SER A 325 -14.22 5.26 30.36
CA SER A 325 -13.64 5.67 29.07
C SER A 325 -13.67 4.52 28.07
N ARG A 326 -13.33 3.29 28.47
CA ARG A 326 -13.42 2.09 27.63
C ARG A 326 -14.85 1.80 27.17
N ARG A 327 -15.83 1.92 28.08
CA ARG A 327 -17.25 1.76 27.72
C ARG A 327 -17.73 2.81 26.73
N LEU A 328 -17.25 4.06 26.87
CA LEU A 328 -17.54 5.13 25.93
C LEU A 328 -16.94 4.86 24.55
N GLU A 329 -15.69 4.38 24.47
CA GLU A 329 -15.07 3.97 23.21
C GLU A 329 -15.86 2.86 22.52
N ALA A 330 -16.21 1.79 23.24
CA ALA A 330 -17.00 0.69 22.69
C ALA A 330 -18.40 1.15 22.22
N ALA A 331 -19.00 2.14 22.88
CA ALA A 331 -20.25 2.75 22.43
C ALA A 331 -20.05 3.61 21.17
N ALA A 332 -18.99 4.43 21.14
CA ALA A 332 -18.65 5.27 19.98
C ALA A 332 -18.33 4.42 18.74
N ASP A 333 -17.59 3.32 18.91
CA ASP A 333 -17.22 2.44 17.80
C ASP A 333 -18.43 1.69 17.24
N ARG A 334 -19.37 1.25 18.10
CA ARG A 334 -20.65 0.69 17.64
C ARG A 334 -21.48 1.73 16.87
N ALA A 335 -21.49 2.98 17.31
CA ALA A 335 -22.17 4.05 16.59
C ALA A 335 -21.51 4.32 15.22
N ARG A 336 -20.17 4.36 15.16
CA ARG A 336 -19.41 4.52 13.90
C ARG A 336 -19.64 3.36 12.93
N ALA A 337 -19.70 2.13 13.42
CA ALA A 337 -19.99 0.96 12.60
C ALA A 337 -21.39 1.02 11.95
N ARG A 338 -22.37 1.57 12.67
CA ARG A 338 -23.76 1.65 12.19
C ARG A 338 -24.05 2.89 11.34
N PHE A 339 -23.45 4.03 11.66
CA PHE A 339 -23.81 5.34 11.10
C PHE A 339 -22.67 6.03 10.34
N GLY A 340 -21.51 5.37 10.21
CA GLY A 340 -20.33 5.88 9.50
C GLY A 340 -19.33 6.59 10.41
N ILE A 341 -18.12 6.80 9.89
CA ILE A 341 -16.95 7.24 10.67
C ILE A 341 -17.11 8.64 11.28
N SER A 342 -17.96 9.48 10.69
CA SER A 342 -18.23 10.85 11.12
C SER A 342 -19.27 10.94 12.23
N ALA A 343 -19.93 9.84 12.61
CA ALA A 343 -21.02 9.86 13.58
C ALA A 343 -20.58 10.29 14.99
N VAL A 344 -19.36 9.94 15.41
CA VAL A 344 -18.79 10.32 16.71
C VAL A 344 -17.33 10.76 16.53
N ARG A 345 -17.02 11.99 16.95
CA ARG A 345 -15.69 12.59 16.88
C ARG A 345 -15.35 13.32 18.18
N PRO A 346 -14.08 13.36 18.61
CA PRO A 346 -13.64 14.21 19.71
C PRO A 346 -13.99 15.69 19.46
N ALA A 347 -14.34 16.43 20.51
CA ALA A 347 -14.67 17.86 20.42
C ALA A 347 -13.51 18.76 19.91
N GLY A 348 -12.29 18.23 19.86
CA GLY A 348 -11.09 18.89 19.32
C GLY A 348 -10.63 18.38 17.94
N PHE A 349 -11.44 17.58 17.25
CA PHE A 349 -11.09 16.96 15.98
C PHE A 349 -10.77 17.99 14.89
N LEU A 350 -9.68 17.76 14.16
CA LEU A 350 -9.34 18.50 12.95
C LEU A 350 -9.60 17.61 11.74
N ASP A 351 -10.15 18.16 10.65
CA ASP A 351 -10.27 17.40 9.41
C ASP A 351 -8.86 17.02 8.91
N VAL A 352 -8.61 15.71 8.85
CA VAL A 352 -7.38 15.16 8.30
C VAL A 352 -7.50 15.26 6.77
N ALA A 353 -6.58 16.00 6.16
CA ALA A 353 -6.45 16.14 4.72
C ALA A 353 -5.52 15.07 4.13
#